data_AF-A0A4C1X1V3-F1
#
_entry.id   AF-A0A4C1X1V3-F1
#
_cell.length_a   1.000
_cell.length_b   1.000
_cell.length_c   1.000
_cell.angle_alpha   90.00
_cell.angle_beta   90.00
_cell.angle_gamma   90.00
#
_symmetry.space_group_name_H-M   'P 1'
#
loop_
_entity.id
_entity.type
_entity.pdbx_description
1 polymer ?
#
loop_
_entity_poly.entity_id
_entity_poly.type
_entity_poly.pdbx_seq_one_letter_code
_entity_poly.pdbx_strand_id
1 'polypeptide(L)'
;MTLAWIAQQRVQVRAAIPIKAGDVLHLSYTHSLSPTLFRREHLLESKFFSCDCSRCADPTELGTHMSTLKCSKCDDGTVMSTDPLDSQAAWKCSSTECAFTTSGTAVRKMLSVVQAEIDQLDLLEPGPAAVEQREAALKRYKSVFHPRHSLLLSMKLALAQLYGRVDGYSIDELPDIMLERKAEFCRALLKVFDVIAPGESRMRAMMLYELHAPLMFMARNEYSAGLMTQERLKERLQEPMQCLADAARILSREDPHSPEGITGKIAAQSVEQLKESVESL
;
A
#
# COMPACT_ATOMS: atom_id res chain seq x y z
N MET A 1 -0.94 -16.88 3.73
CA MET A 1 -0.89 -16.88 5.22
C MET A 1 -0.22 -15.60 5.71
N THR A 2 -0.42 -15.22 6.97
CA THR A 2 0.30 -14.12 7.64
C THR A 2 1.16 -14.65 8.79
N LEU A 3 2.29 -13.98 9.02
CA LEU A 3 3.25 -14.31 10.08
C LEU A 3 3.22 -13.20 11.13
N ALA A 4 3.07 -13.60 12.39
CA ALA A 4 3.26 -12.72 13.54
C ALA A 4 4.33 -13.34 14.45
N TRP A 5 5.37 -12.57 14.78
CA TRP A 5 6.30 -12.90 15.84
C TRP A 5 5.64 -12.53 17.16
N ILE A 6 5.67 -13.43 18.14
CA ILE A 6 5.18 -13.16 19.50
C ILE A 6 6.34 -13.37 20.46
N ALA A 7 6.40 -12.52 21.49
CA ALA A 7 7.36 -12.41 22.60
C ALA A 7 7.86 -13.71 23.29
N GLN A 8 7.51 -14.91 22.80
CA GLN A 8 7.83 -16.22 23.37
C GLN A 8 8.52 -17.19 22.39
N GLN A 9 9.33 -16.69 21.43
CA GLN A 9 10.03 -17.55 20.43
C GLN A 9 9.11 -18.50 19.64
N ARG A 10 7.81 -18.19 19.57
CA ARG A 10 6.81 -19.01 18.89
C ARG A 10 6.44 -18.35 17.56
N VAL A 11 6.52 -19.12 16.48
CA VAL A 11 6.00 -18.71 15.17
C VAL A 11 4.50 -19.01 15.13
N GLN A 12 3.69 -17.99 14.87
CA GLN A 12 2.28 -18.17 14.57
C GLN A 12 2.01 -17.92 13.09
N VAL A 13 1.37 -18.89 12.45
CA VAL A 13 0.95 -18.83 11.06
C VAL A 13 -0.57 -18.85 11.04
N ARG A 14 -1.18 -17.86 10.39
CA ARG A 14 -2.63 -17.73 10.29
C ARG A 14 -3.10 -17.74 8.85
N ALA A 15 -4.24 -18.38 8.61
CA ALA A 15 -4.93 -18.25 7.33
C ALA A 15 -5.40 -16.80 7.17
N ALA A 16 -4.99 -16.15 6.07
CA ALA A 16 -5.44 -14.80 5.74
C ALA A 16 -6.76 -14.82 4.97
N ILE A 17 -7.03 -15.94 4.27
CA ILE A 17 -8.22 -16.20 3.46
C ILE A 17 -8.77 -17.59 3.84
N PRO A 18 -10.02 -17.91 3.50
CA PRO A 18 -10.53 -19.28 3.57
C PRO A 18 -9.67 -20.23 2.73
N ILE A 19 -9.37 -21.42 3.25
CA ILE A 19 -8.55 -22.45 2.60
C ILE A 19 -9.34 -23.77 2.67
N LYS A 20 -9.51 -24.46 1.54
CA LYS A 20 -10.25 -25.74 1.50
C LYS A 20 -9.33 -26.88 1.91
N ALA A 21 -9.93 -27.98 2.40
CA ALA A 21 -9.17 -29.19 2.70
C ALA A 21 -8.49 -29.73 1.44
N GLY A 22 -7.19 -29.99 1.52
CA GLY A 22 -6.37 -30.44 0.39
C GLY A 22 -5.65 -29.32 -0.37
N ASP A 23 -5.99 -28.04 -0.12
CA ASP A 23 -5.27 -26.91 -0.74
C ASP A 23 -3.83 -26.79 -0.18
N VAL A 24 -2.91 -26.36 -1.05
CA VAL A 24 -1.53 -26.06 -0.64
C VAL A 24 -1.50 -24.76 0.17
N LEU A 25 -0.75 -24.78 1.27
CA LEU A 25 -0.55 -23.61 2.11
C LEU A 25 0.59 -22.73 1.57
N HIS A 26 0.26 -21.52 1.14
CA HIS A 26 1.25 -20.56 0.63
C HIS A 26 1.58 -19.44 1.62
N LEU A 27 2.86 -19.07 1.66
CA LEU A 27 3.38 -17.86 2.30
C LEU A 27 4.28 -17.08 1.32
N SER A 28 4.50 -15.79 1.60
CA SER A 28 5.44 -14.96 0.84
C SER A 28 6.78 -14.89 1.56
N TYR A 29 7.88 -15.17 0.85
CA TYR A 29 9.24 -14.91 1.33
C TYR A 29 9.75 -13.51 0.97
N THR A 30 8.98 -12.73 0.22
CA THR A 30 9.37 -11.38 -0.22
C THR A 30 8.43 -10.33 0.35
N HIS A 31 8.88 -9.07 0.35
CA HIS A 31 7.98 -7.93 0.52
C HIS A 31 6.88 -7.98 -0.55
N SER A 32 5.63 -7.74 -0.13
CA SER A 32 4.48 -7.91 -1.03
C SER A 32 4.48 -6.87 -2.16
N LEU A 33 4.93 -5.65 -1.86
CA LEU A 33 4.99 -4.56 -2.84
C LEU A 33 6.12 -4.68 -3.86
N SER A 34 7.06 -5.64 -3.73
CA SER A 34 8.15 -5.79 -4.70
C SER A 34 7.63 -6.11 -6.11
N PRO A 35 8.11 -5.43 -7.16
CA PRO A 35 7.78 -5.76 -8.55
C PRO A 35 8.33 -7.14 -8.93
N THR A 36 7.78 -7.75 -9.98
CA THR A 36 8.09 -9.15 -10.34
C THR A 36 9.58 -9.39 -10.59
N LEU A 37 10.28 -8.46 -11.26
CA LEU A 37 11.74 -8.57 -11.48
C LEU A 37 12.51 -8.70 -10.15
N PHE A 38 12.32 -7.75 -9.24
CA PHE A 38 13.01 -7.76 -7.93
C PHE A 38 12.57 -8.92 -7.05
N ARG A 39 11.30 -9.30 -7.11
CA ARG A 39 10.77 -10.46 -6.37
C ARG A 39 11.45 -11.75 -6.81
N ARG A 40 11.58 -12.00 -8.12
CA ARG A 40 12.24 -13.19 -8.67
C ARG A 40 13.74 -13.19 -8.38
N GLU A 41 14.40 -12.04 -8.51
CA GLU A 41 15.82 -11.86 -8.17
C GLU A 41 16.09 -12.19 -6.69
N HIS A 42 15.33 -11.57 -5.77
CA HIS A 42 15.48 -11.83 -4.34
C HIS A 42 15.24 -13.31 -3.96
N LEU A 43 14.26 -13.97 -4.57
CA LEU A 43 13.99 -15.39 -4.30
C LEU A 43 15.08 -16.30 -4.85
N LEU A 44 15.65 -15.97 -6.00
CA LEU A 44 16.77 -16.71 -6.55
C LEU A 44 18.00 -16.58 -5.66
N GLU A 45 18.32 -15.35 -5.22
CA GLU A 45 19.50 -15.09 -4.38
C GLU A 45 19.37 -15.65 -2.96
N SER A 46 18.19 -15.50 -2.34
CA SER A 46 18.00 -15.84 -0.92
C SER A 46 17.43 -17.23 -0.67
N LYS A 47 16.72 -17.81 -1.65
CA LYS A 47 16.02 -19.10 -1.55
C LYS A 47 16.35 -20.07 -2.68
N PHE A 48 17.21 -19.70 -3.63
CA PHE A 48 17.71 -20.56 -4.70
C PHE A 48 16.63 -21.13 -5.64
N PHE A 49 15.53 -20.39 -5.85
CA PHE A 49 14.51 -20.76 -6.83
C PHE A 49 13.92 -19.55 -7.56
N SER A 50 13.39 -19.77 -8.77
CA SER A 50 12.72 -18.74 -9.56
C SER A 50 11.20 -18.90 -9.51
N CYS A 51 10.51 -18.01 -8.80
CA CYS A 51 9.07 -18.13 -8.56
C CYS A 51 8.20 -17.91 -9.81
N ASP A 52 7.44 -18.92 -10.21
CA ASP A 52 6.55 -18.97 -11.37
C ASP A 52 5.06 -18.87 -11.01
N CYS A 53 4.73 -18.37 -9.81
CA CYS A 53 3.34 -18.26 -9.39
C CYS A 53 2.52 -17.36 -10.34
N SER A 54 1.19 -17.48 -10.31
CA SER A 54 0.28 -16.74 -11.20
C SER A 54 0.60 -15.25 -11.34
N ARG A 55 0.94 -14.57 -10.23
CA ARG A 55 1.40 -13.17 -10.25
C ARG A 55 2.70 -12.97 -11.01
N CYS A 56 3.71 -13.81 -10.80
CA CYS A 56 5.00 -13.68 -11.48
C CYS A 56 4.90 -14.01 -12.97
N ALA A 57 3.95 -14.85 -13.38
CA ALA A 57 3.78 -15.27 -14.77
C ALA A 57 2.95 -14.28 -15.60
N ASP A 58 2.21 -13.38 -14.96
CA ASP A 58 1.32 -12.40 -15.61
C ASP A 58 2.03 -11.04 -15.81
N PRO A 59 2.17 -10.52 -17.05
CA PRO A 59 2.77 -9.21 -17.32
C PRO A 59 2.08 -8.03 -16.63
N THR A 60 0.80 -8.16 -16.30
CA THR A 60 0.00 -7.16 -15.58
C THR A 60 0.03 -7.37 -14.07
N GLU A 61 0.68 -8.42 -13.58
CA GLU A 61 0.69 -8.85 -12.18
C GLU A 61 -0.73 -8.97 -11.61
N LEU A 62 -1.59 -9.77 -12.24
CA LEU A 62 -2.99 -9.96 -11.91
C LEU A 62 -3.80 -8.65 -12.03
N GLY A 63 -3.52 -7.87 -13.07
CA GLY A 63 -4.17 -6.59 -13.32
C GLY A 63 -3.82 -5.48 -12.34
N THR A 64 -2.80 -5.65 -11.49
CA THR A 64 -2.34 -4.63 -10.54
C THR A 64 -1.41 -3.60 -11.17
N HIS A 65 -0.70 -3.98 -12.24
CA HIS A 65 0.26 -3.15 -12.96
C HIS A 65 1.41 -2.64 -12.07
N MET A 66 1.86 -3.46 -11.13
CA MET A 66 2.90 -3.10 -10.15
C MET A 66 4.31 -3.00 -10.73
N SER A 67 4.53 -3.52 -11.95
CA SER A 67 5.79 -3.41 -12.70
C SER A 67 5.62 -2.60 -14.00
N THR A 68 4.41 -2.12 -14.31
CA THR A 68 4.09 -1.47 -15.58
C THR A 68 4.65 -0.04 -15.65
N LEU A 69 5.28 0.29 -16.79
CA LEU A 69 5.76 1.64 -17.09
C LEU A 69 4.77 2.37 -18.02
N LYS A 70 4.82 3.69 -18.04
CA LYS A 70 4.19 4.49 -19.11
C LYS A 70 5.11 4.50 -20.33
N CYS A 71 4.53 4.48 -21.52
CA CYS A 71 5.31 4.61 -22.74
C CYS A 71 5.84 6.05 -22.88
N SER A 72 7.11 6.18 -23.28
CA SER A 72 7.73 7.49 -23.54
C SER A 72 7.55 7.97 -24.99
N LYS A 73 6.85 7.19 -25.82
CA LYS A 73 6.71 7.41 -27.28
C LYS A 73 5.26 7.59 -27.74
N CYS A 74 4.27 7.38 -26.87
CA CYS A 74 2.86 7.63 -27.15
C CYS A 74 2.10 7.88 -25.85
N ASP A 75 0.97 8.59 -25.91
CA ASP A 75 0.28 9.09 -24.72
C ASP A 75 -0.41 8.00 -23.90
N ASP A 76 -1.07 7.04 -24.58
CA ASP A 76 -1.93 6.04 -23.91
C ASP A 76 -1.26 4.65 -23.77
N GLY A 77 -0.02 4.52 -24.22
CA GLY A 77 0.71 3.25 -24.18
C GLY A 77 1.26 2.92 -22.80
N THR A 78 1.20 1.65 -22.42
CA THR A 78 1.92 1.12 -21.26
C THR A 78 2.99 0.14 -21.70
N VAL A 79 4.09 0.04 -20.97
CA VAL A 79 5.21 -0.86 -21.30
C VAL A 79 5.32 -1.95 -20.24
N MET A 80 5.29 -3.20 -20.71
CA MET A 80 5.29 -4.41 -19.86
C MET A 80 6.25 -5.46 -20.44
N SER A 81 6.71 -6.39 -19.61
CA SER A 81 7.54 -7.52 -20.06
C SER A 81 6.75 -8.40 -21.04
N THR A 82 7.43 -8.86 -22.10
CA THR A 82 6.89 -9.84 -23.05
C THR A 82 6.91 -11.26 -22.48
N ASP A 83 7.84 -11.54 -21.57
CA ASP A 83 7.89 -12.76 -20.77
C ASP A 83 8.36 -12.37 -19.35
N PRO A 84 7.46 -12.26 -18.37
CA PRO A 84 7.82 -11.88 -17.00
C PRO A 84 8.68 -12.91 -16.26
N LEU A 85 8.72 -14.16 -16.73
CA LEU A 85 9.54 -15.21 -16.13
C LEU A 85 10.99 -15.16 -16.64
N ASP A 86 11.24 -14.55 -17.80
CA ASP A 86 12.59 -14.26 -18.28
C ASP A 86 13.01 -12.82 -17.92
N SER A 87 14.05 -12.69 -17.08
CA SER A 87 14.57 -11.38 -16.67
C SER A 87 15.21 -10.60 -17.82
N GLN A 88 15.58 -11.27 -18.91
CA GLN A 88 16.16 -10.68 -20.11
C GLN A 88 15.12 -10.33 -21.18
N ALA A 89 13.86 -10.72 -20.98
CA ALA A 89 12.79 -10.51 -21.95
C ALA A 89 12.68 -9.04 -22.36
N ALA A 90 12.24 -8.83 -23.60
CA ALA A 90 11.94 -7.50 -24.09
C ALA A 90 10.71 -6.94 -23.37
N TRP A 91 10.68 -5.62 -23.24
CA TRP A 91 9.57 -4.86 -22.69
C TRP A 91 8.96 -4.03 -23.82
N LYS A 92 7.67 -4.23 -24.10
CA LYS A 92 7.00 -3.64 -25.27
C LYS A 92 5.84 -2.76 -24.88
N CYS A 93 5.61 -1.71 -25.67
CA CYS A 93 4.42 -0.90 -25.58
C CYS A 93 3.17 -1.74 -25.90
N SER A 94 2.08 -1.47 -25.18
CA SER A 94 0.78 -2.11 -25.37
C SER A 94 -0.02 -1.55 -26.55
N SER A 95 0.36 -0.37 -27.07
CA SER A 95 -0.32 0.25 -28.21
C SER A 95 0.17 -0.37 -29.52
N THR A 96 -0.77 -0.77 -30.39
CA THR A 96 -0.47 -1.33 -31.73
C THR A 96 0.20 -0.32 -32.65
N GLU A 97 -0.07 0.97 -32.45
CA GLU A 97 0.49 2.07 -33.24
C GLU A 97 1.85 2.54 -32.71
N CYS A 98 2.41 1.86 -31.69
CA CYS A 98 3.67 2.22 -31.07
C CYS A 98 4.65 1.05 -31.04
N ALA A 99 5.70 1.13 -31.87
CA ALA A 99 6.75 0.11 -31.94
C ALA A 99 7.80 0.20 -30.80
N PHE A 100 7.55 0.97 -29.74
CA PHE A 100 8.52 1.15 -28.67
C PHE A 100 8.80 -0.17 -27.94
N THR A 101 10.09 -0.49 -27.82
CA THR A 101 10.61 -1.66 -27.10
C THR A 101 11.87 -1.27 -26.33
N THR A 102 12.10 -1.92 -25.20
CA THR A 102 13.34 -1.81 -24.40
C THR A 102 13.71 -3.17 -23.81
N SER A 103 14.92 -3.33 -23.29
CA SER A 103 15.35 -4.61 -22.69
C SER A 103 14.97 -4.71 -21.20
N GLY A 104 14.77 -5.94 -20.71
CA GLY A 104 14.61 -6.19 -19.28
C GLY A 104 15.78 -5.67 -18.44
N THR A 105 17.01 -5.71 -18.97
CA THR A 105 18.20 -5.14 -18.32
C THR A 105 18.13 -3.62 -18.15
N ALA A 106 17.64 -2.90 -19.16
CA ALA A 106 17.47 -1.44 -19.07
C ALA A 106 16.38 -1.08 -18.07
N VAL A 107 15.28 -1.83 -18.06
CA VAL A 107 14.19 -1.65 -17.07
C VAL A 107 14.71 -1.95 -15.65
N ARG A 108 15.39 -3.07 -15.43
CA ARG A 108 16.00 -3.39 -14.13
C ARG A 108 16.89 -2.26 -13.64
N LYS A 109 17.81 -1.77 -14.49
CA LYS A 109 18.72 -0.68 -14.12
C LYS A 109 17.97 0.59 -13.72
N MET A 110 16.93 0.97 -14.47
CA MET A 110 16.09 2.11 -14.14
C MET A 110 15.37 1.91 -12.80
N LEU A 111 14.77 0.73 -12.57
CA LEU A 111 14.12 0.42 -11.30
C LEU A 111 15.11 0.48 -10.13
N SER A 112 16.34 -0.02 -10.29
CA SER A 112 17.36 0.03 -9.24
C SER A 112 17.78 1.44 -8.88
N VAL A 113 17.87 2.35 -9.87
CA VAL A 113 18.19 3.77 -9.61
C VAL A 113 17.08 4.43 -8.80
N VAL A 114 15.81 4.21 -9.16
CA VAL A 114 14.68 4.79 -8.42
C VAL A 114 14.52 4.15 -7.04
N GLN A 115 14.75 2.84 -6.93
CA GLN A 115 14.75 2.16 -5.63
C GLN A 115 15.81 2.72 -4.70
N ALA A 116 17.05 2.93 -5.18
CA ALA A 116 18.11 3.53 -4.38
C ALA A 116 17.76 4.94 -3.90
N GLU A 117 17.04 5.73 -4.71
CA GLU A 117 16.54 7.03 -4.28
C GLU A 117 15.49 6.90 -3.17
N ILE A 118 14.54 5.97 -3.30
CA ILE A 118 13.54 5.69 -2.26
C ILE A 118 14.22 5.22 -0.97
N ASP A 119 15.25 4.39 -1.07
CA ASP A 119 16.02 3.93 0.09
C ASP A 119 16.68 5.12 0.82
N GLN A 120 17.16 6.14 0.09
CA GLN A 120 17.66 7.38 0.72
C GLN A 120 16.55 8.18 1.41
N LEU A 121 15.34 8.23 0.82
CA LEU A 121 14.20 8.88 1.46
C LEU A 121 13.80 8.16 2.75
N ASP A 122 13.91 6.83 2.79
CA ASP A 122 13.59 5.99 3.96
C ASP A 122 14.59 6.15 5.11
N LEU A 123 15.76 6.74 4.86
CA LEU A 123 16.72 7.14 5.90
C LEU A 123 16.44 8.50 6.52
N LEU A 124 15.49 9.28 5.97
CA LEU A 124 15.13 10.59 6.53
C LEU A 124 14.38 10.41 7.84
N GLU A 125 14.75 11.22 8.84
CA GLU A 125 13.99 11.33 10.08
C GLU A 125 12.54 11.79 9.81
N PRO A 126 11.54 11.28 10.55
CA PRO A 126 10.17 11.74 10.42
C PRO A 126 10.05 13.25 10.65
N GLY A 127 9.55 13.97 9.66
CA GLY A 127 9.43 15.44 9.69
C GLY A 127 8.96 16.02 8.36
N PRO A 128 8.83 17.35 8.26
CA PRO A 128 8.38 18.03 7.04
C PRO A 128 9.18 17.64 5.79
N ALA A 129 10.51 17.58 5.90
CA ALA A 129 11.39 17.24 4.80
C ALA A 129 11.15 15.82 4.26
N ALA A 130 10.78 14.86 5.12
CA ALA A 130 10.47 13.49 4.72
C ALA A 130 9.19 13.40 3.88
N VAL A 131 8.22 14.28 4.15
CA VAL A 131 6.97 14.41 3.38
C VAL A 131 7.23 15.09 2.04
N GLU A 132 7.85 16.27 2.08
CA GLU A 132 8.06 17.12 0.90
C GLU A 132 8.91 16.44 -0.17
N GLN A 133 9.98 15.77 0.25
CA GLN A 133 10.86 15.06 -0.69
C GLN A 133 10.19 13.85 -1.34
N ARG A 134 9.35 13.11 -0.59
CA ARG A 134 8.55 12.00 -1.14
C ARG A 134 7.48 12.49 -2.11
N GLU A 135 6.81 13.61 -1.79
CA GLU A 135 5.85 14.24 -2.70
C GLU A 135 6.52 14.73 -4.00
N ALA A 136 7.70 15.34 -3.89
CA ALA A 136 8.50 15.73 -5.05
C ALA A 136 8.89 14.52 -5.92
N ALA A 137 9.33 13.43 -5.30
CA ALA A 137 9.67 12.18 -5.99
C ALA A 137 8.44 11.55 -6.67
N LEU A 138 7.29 11.45 -5.98
CA LEU A 138 6.03 10.99 -6.59
C LEU A 138 5.66 11.84 -7.81
N LYS A 139 5.74 13.17 -7.70
CA LYS A 139 5.42 14.08 -8.80
C LYS A 139 6.37 13.90 -9.99
N ARG A 140 7.66 13.68 -9.73
CA ARG A 140 8.67 13.42 -10.77
C ARG A 140 8.39 12.12 -11.51
N TYR A 141 8.05 11.05 -10.79
CA TYR A 141 7.91 9.72 -11.38
C TYR A 141 6.51 9.38 -11.90
N LYS A 142 5.52 10.25 -11.69
CA LYS A 142 4.13 10.06 -12.17
C LYS A 142 3.99 9.89 -13.69
N SER A 143 4.93 10.45 -14.47
CA SER A 143 4.96 10.33 -15.94
C SER A 143 5.74 9.12 -16.43
N VAL A 144 6.53 8.48 -15.56
CA VAL A 144 7.37 7.33 -15.89
C VAL A 144 6.65 6.02 -15.60
N PHE A 145 5.95 5.95 -14.46
CA PHE A 145 5.34 4.72 -13.99
C PHE A 145 3.81 4.73 -14.11
N HIS A 146 3.23 3.54 -14.23
CA HIS A 146 1.80 3.36 -14.02
C HIS A 146 1.40 3.82 -12.61
N PRO A 147 0.23 4.44 -12.38
CA PRO A 147 -0.16 4.98 -11.06
C PRO A 147 -0.16 3.96 -9.90
N ARG A 148 -0.25 2.66 -10.22
CA ARG A 148 -0.19 1.51 -9.30
C ARG A 148 1.17 0.79 -9.29
N HIS A 149 2.20 1.39 -9.87
CA HIS A 149 3.54 0.81 -9.85
C HIS A 149 4.08 0.71 -8.43
N SER A 150 4.75 -0.41 -8.12
CA SER A 150 5.33 -0.74 -6.82
C SER A 150 6.08 0.41 -6.14
N LEU A 151 6.99 1.07 -6.88
CA LEU A 151 7.79 2.19 -6.36
C LEU A 151 6.96 3.46 -6.05
N LEU A 152 5.86 3.70 -6.77
CA LEU A 152 4.94 4.77 -6.40
C LEU A 152 4.10 4.38 -5.18
N LEU A 153 3.70 3.11 -5.10
CA LEU A 153 2.94 2.59 -3.97
C LEU A 153 3.76 2.59 -2.67
N SER A 154 5.06 2.29 -2.70
CA SER A 154 5.92 2.38 -1.51
C SER A 154 6.02 3.81 -0.98
N MET A 155 6.22 4.80 -1.85
CA MET A 155 6.20 6.21 -1.45
C MET A 155 4.83 6.64 -0.90
N LYS A 156 3.73 6.21 -1.53
CA LYS A 156 2.36 6.46 -1.04
C LYS A 156 2.11 5.82 0.32
N LEU A 157 2.64 4.63 0.56
CA LEU A 157 2.55 3.93 1.84
C LEU A 157 3.25 4.73 2.94
N ALA A 158 4.48 5.19 2.69
CA ALA A 158 5.22 6.03 3.63
C ALA A 158 4.51 7.37 3.89
N LEU A 159 4.05 8.05 2.84
CA LEU A 159 3.30 9.31 2.98
C LEU A 159 2.00 9.13 3.74
N ALA A 160 1.28 8.03 3.50
CA ALA A 160 0.08 7.70 4.27
C ALA A 160 0.39 7.51 5.75
N GLN A 161 1.60 7.10 6.14
CA GLN A 161 1.99 6.98 7.55
C GLN A 161 2.58 8.28 8.14
N LEU A 162 3.12 9.18 7.30
CA LEU A 162 3.67 10.47 7.75
C LEU A 162 2.59 11.53 7.93
N TYR A 163 1.61 11.60 7.01
CA TYR A 163 0.51 12.55 7.11
C TYR A 163 -0.28 12.34 8.40
N GLY A 164 -0.43 13.40 9.18
CA GLY A 164 -1.13 13.39 10.45
C GLY A 164 -0.27 13.04 11.66
N ARG A 165 1.05 12.82 11.49
CA ARG A 165 1.94 12.32 12.55
C ARG A 165 3.22 13.12 12.79
N VAL A 166 3.61 13.98 11.86
CA VAL A 166 4.87 14.75 11.95
C VAL A 166 4.60 16.23 12.03
N ASP A 167 5.53 16.98 12.62
CA ASP A 167 5.44 18.43 12.79
C ASP A 167 5.10 19.13 11.47
N GLY A 168 4.19 20.11 11.51
CA GLY A 168 3.69 20.83 10.33
C GLY A 168 2.73 20.03 9.44
N TYR A 169 2.51 18.75 9.76
CA TYR A 169 1.54 17.86 9.10
C TYR A 169 0.69 17.12 10.15
N SER A 170 0.46 17.72 11.33
CA SER A 170 -0.40 17.18 12.39
C SER A 170 -1.83 17.01 11.86
N ILE A 171 -2.53 15.95 12.28
CA ILE A 171 -3.81 15.57 11.65
C ILE A 171 -4.89 16.66 11.77
N ASP A 172 -4.86 17.42 12.86
CA ASP A 172 -5.75 18.54 13.17
C ASP A 172 -5.39 19.83 12.41
N GLU A 173 -4.17 19.92 11.89
CA GLU A 173 -3.66 21.07 11.10
C GLU A 173 -3.73 20.81 9.59
N LEU A 174 -3.97 19.56 9.17
CA LEU A 174 -4.01 19.21 7.75
C LEU A 174 -5.23 19.84 7.06
N PRO A 175 -5.05 20.58 5.95
CA PRO A 175 -6.18 21.03 5.15
C PRO A 175 -6.86 19.85 4.47
N ASP A 176 -8.16 20.00 4.15
CA ASP A 176 -8.98 18.92 3.57
C ASP A 176 -8.35 18.29 2.32
N ILE A 177 -7.69 19.07 1.47
CA ILE A 177 -6.98 18.55 0.28
C ILE A 177 -5.86 17.54 0.63
N MET A 178 -5.21 17.69 1.78
CA MET A 178 -4.18 16.77 2.26
C MET A 178 -4.80 15.54 2.94
N LEU A 179 -5.95 15.70 3.59
CA LEU A 179 -6.75 14.59 4.11
C LEU A 179 -7.28 13.71 2.96
N GLU A 180 -7.82 14.33 1.90
CA GLU A 180 -8.24 13.66 0.67
C GLU A 180 -7.08 12.89 0.06
N ARG A 181 -5.92 13.53 -0.09
CA ARG A 181 -4.71 12.90 -0.62
C ARG A 181 -4.27 11.69 0.20
N LYS A 182 -4.26 11.78 1.54
CA LYS A 182 -3.98 10.64 2.44
C LYS A 182 -4.99 9.51 2.21
N ALA A 183 -6.29 9.83 2.12
CA ALA A 183 -7.34 8.84 1.87
C ALA A 183 -7.20 8.16 0.49
N GLU A 184 -6.85 8.91 -0.55
CA GLU A 184 -6.57 8.39 -1.89
C GLU A 184 -5.41 7.39 -1.89
N PHE A 185 -4.32 7.70 -1.18
CA PHE A 185 -3.18 6.80 -1.05
C PHE A 185 -3.56 5.50 -0.36
N CYS A 186 -4.29 5.58 0.75
CA CYS A 186 -4.76 4.40 1.48
C CYS A 186 -5.68 3.53 0.60
N ARG A 187 -6.66 4.14 -0.09
CA ARG A 187 -7.57 3.41 -1.00
C ARG A 187 -6.83 2.79 -2.19
N ALA A 188 -5.83 3.46 -2.75
CA ALA A 188 -5.02 2.91 -3.83
C ALA A 188 -4.22 1.68 -3.39
N LEU A 189 -3.67 1.70 -2.17
CA LEU A 189 -2.94 0.56 -1.59
C LEU A 189 -3.88 -0.60 -1.26
N LEU A 190 -5.04 -0.33 -0.64
CA LEU A 190 -6.03 -1.36 -0.32
C LEU A 190 -6.50 -2.12 -1.57
N LYS A 191 -6.80 -1.40 -2.67
CA LYS A 191 -7.15 -2.02 -3.97
C LYS A 191 -6.07 -2.97 -4.50
N VAL A 192 -4.80 -2.67 -4.26
CA VAL A 192 -3.69 -3.55 -4.65
C VAL A 192 -3.57 -4.74 -3.70
N PHE A 193 -3.72 -4.51 -2.39
CA PHE A 193 -3.70 -5.57 -1.38
C PHE A 193 -4.84 -6.57 -1.54
N ASP A 194 -5.98 -6.18 -2.13
CA ASP A 194 -7.06 -7.11 -2.46
C ASP A 194 -6.63 -8.19 -3.47
N VAL A 195 -5.57 -7.92 -4.24
CA VAL A 195 -5.03 -8.87 -5.21
C VAL A 195 -3.78 -9.58 -4.69
N ILE A 196 -2.78 -8.82 -4.20
CA ILE A 196 -1.46 -9.40 -3.90
C ILE A 196 -1.32 -9.99 -2.49
N ALA A 197 -2.17 -9.54 -1.56
CA ALA A 197 -2.15 -9.95 -0.16
C ALA A 197 -3.58 -10.01 0.40
N PRO A 198 -4.48 -10.81 -0.21
CA PRO A 198 -5.90 -10.80 0.09
C PRO A 198 -6.22 -11.23 1.52
N GLY A 199 -7.40 -10.82 1.99
CA GLY A 199 -7.93 -11.19 3.29
C GLY A 199 -7.27 -10.45 4.46
N GLU A 200 -6.98 -11.12 5.56
CA GLU A 200 -6.57 -10.43 6.80
C GLU A 200 -5.06 -10.35 6.91
N SER A 201 -4.50 -9.26 6.39
CA SER A 201 -3.07 -8.97 6.41
C SER A 201 -2.73 -7.75 7.26
N ARG A 202 -1.53 -7.79 7.86
CA ARG A 202 -0.99 -6.69 8.66
C ARG A 202 -0.99 -5.37 7.88
N MET A 203 -0.51 -5.39 6.63
CA MET A 203 -0.46 -4.18 5.80
C MET A 203 -1.86 -3.62 5.49
N ARG A 204 -2.86 -4.49 5.25
CA ARG A 204 -4.25 -4.05 5.08
C ARG A 204 -4.75 -3.37 6.35
N ALA A 205 -4.52 -3.98 7.51
CA ALA A 205 -4.97 -3.42 8.78
C ALA A 205 -4.31 -2.07 9.10
N MET A 206 -3.02 -1.94 8.84
CA MET A 206 -2.32 -0.66 8.97
C MET A 206 -2.91 0.41 8.02
N MET A 207 -3.24 0.06 6.77
CA MET A 207 -3.84 1.02 5.83
C MET A 207 -5.30 1.35 6.15
N LEU A 208 -6.06 0.43 6.72
CA LEU A 208 -7.40 0.72 7.26
C LEU A 208 -7.30 1.67 8.46
N TYR A 209 -6.31 1.47 9.33
CA TYR A 209 -6.00 2.41 10.41
C TYR A 209 -5.58 3.78 9.85
N GLU A 210 -4.75 3.87 8.83
CA GLU A 210 -4.42 5.19 8.25
C GLU A 210 -5.62 5.84 7.55
N LEU A 211 -6.52 5.06 6.93
CA LEU A 211 -7.69 5.57 6.20
C LEU A 211 -8.77 6.14 7.12
N HIS A 212 -8.98 5.58 8.32
CA HIS A 212 -10.06 6.03 9.19
C HIS A 212 -9.93 7.53 9.55
N ALA A 213 -8.70 7.97 9.85
CA ALA A 213 -8.43 9.31 10.36
C ALA A 213 -8.87 10.41 9.37
N PRO A 214 -8.37 10.46 8.11
CA PRO A 214 -8.78 11.50 7.17
C PRO A 214 -10.29 11.47 6.90
N LEU A 215 -10.91 10.29 6.80
CA LEU A 215 -12.36 10.19 6.60
C LEU A 215 -13.16 10.80 7.76
N MET A 216 -12.73 10.53 8.99
CA MET A 216 -13.36 11.08 10.19
C MET A 216 -13.18 12.59 10.28
N PHE A 217 -11.97 13.11 10.06
CA PHE A 217 -11.70 14.54 10.12
C PHE A 217 -12.45 15.32 9.03
N MET A 218 -12.44 14.86 7.78
CA MET A 218 -13.22 15.51 6.71
C MET A 218 -14.72 15.53 7.02
N ALA A 219 -15.28 14.44 7.53
CA ALA A 219 -16.70 14.41 7.91
C ALA A 219 -17.03 15.42 9.03
N ARG A 220 -16.16 15.54 10.04
CA ARG A 220 -16.30 16.51 11.14
C ARG A 220 -16.10 17.95 10.69
N ASN A 221 -15.17 18.21 9.78
CA ASN A 221 -14.92 19.54 9.20
C ASN A 221 -16.15 20.03 8.44
N GLU A 222 -16.71 19.20 7.55
CA GLU A 222 -17.91 19.55 6.79
C GLU A 222 -19.14 19.79 7.69
N TYR A 223 -19.32 18.98 8.73
CA TYR A 223 -20.38 19.19 9.72
C TYR A 223 -20.21 20.50 10.48
N SER A 224 -18.99 20.78 10.96
CA SER A 224 -18.67 22.01 11.70
C SER A 224 -18.83 23.26 10.83
N ALA A 225 -18.63 23.14 9.52
CA ALA A 225 -18.87 24.19 8.54
C ALA A 225 -20.37 24.38 8.18
N GLY A 226 -21.28 23.58 8.75
CA GLY A 226 -22.71 23.63 8.46
C GLY A 226 -23.09 23.08 7.07
N LEU A 227 -22.20 22.31 6.43
CA LEU A 227 -22.43 21.74 5.10
C LEU A 227 -23.16 20.39 5.14
N MET A 228 -23.40 19.85 6.35
CA MET A 228 -23.91 18.49 6.55
C MET A 228 -24.87 18.46 7.75
N THR A 229 -25.94 17.66 7.66
CA THR A 229 -26.81 17.39 8.81
C THR A 229 -26.18 16.37 9.76
N GLN A 230 -26.69 16.31 10.99
CA GLN A 230 -26.25 15.35 11.98
C GLN A 230 -26.50 13.89 11.55
N GLU A 231 -27.64 13.61 10.91
CA GLU A 231 -27.95 12.29 10.36
C GLU A 231 -26.93 11.89 9.30
N ARG A 232 -26.59 12.83 8.40
CA ARG A 232 -25.60 12.59 7.36
C ARG A 232 -24.19 12.41 7.93
N LEU A 233 -23.85 13.10 9.02
CA LEU A 233 -22.60 12.87 9.75
C LEU A 233 -22.54 11.44 10.29
N LYS A 234 -23.62 10.95 10.95
CA LYS A 234 -23.69 9.57 11.46
C LYS A 234 -23.50 8.53 10.35
N GLU A 235 -24.11 8.75 9.18
CA GLU A 235 -23.92 7.90 8.01
C GLU A 235 -22.46 7.91 7.52
N ARG A 236 -21.85 9.09 7.39
CA ARG A 236 -20.46 9.21 6.92
C ARG A 236 -19.45 8.62 7.88
N LEU A 237 -19.73 8.64 9.18
CA LEU A 237 -18.84 8.05 10.20
C LEU A 237 -18.87 6.52 10.22
N GLN A 238 -19.81 5.86 9.52
CA GLN A 238 -19.84 4.39 9.43
C GLN A 238 -18.60 3.82 8.73
N GLU A 239 -18.13 4.44 7.64
CA GLU A 239 -16.94 3.97 6.91
C GLU A 239 -15.67 4.00 7.78
N PRO A 240 -15.27 5.13 8.41
CA PRO A 240 -14.10 5.15 9.29
C PRO A 240 -14.27 4.26 10.52
N MET A 241 -15.48 4.13 11.08
CA MET A 241 -15.75 3.17 12.17
C MET A 241 -15.44 1.73 11.75
N GLN A 242 -15.91 1.31 10.57
CA GLN A 242 -15.65 -0.02 10.05
C GLN A 242 -14.15 -0.23 9.77
N CYS A 243 -13.48 0.76 9.16
CA CYS A 243 -12.04 0.70 8.92
C CYS A 243 -11.27 0.48 10.22
N LEU A 244 -11.60 1.24 11.25
CA LEU A 244 -10.96 1.18 12.55
C LEU A 244 -11.25 -0.15 13.28
N ALA A 245 -12.49 -0.63 13.21
CA ALA A 245 -12.89 -1.93 13.76
C ALA A 245 -12.14 -3.10 13.11
N ASP A 246 -12.04 -3.11 11.78
CA ASP A 246 -11.27 -4.13 11.07
C ASP A 246 -9.77 -4.03 11.36
N ALA A 247 -9.22 -2.82 11.43
CA ALA A 247 -7.83 -2.61 11.84
C ALA A 247 -7.57 -3.17 13.23
N ALA A 248 -8.37 -2.80 14.23
CA ALA A 248 -8.25 -3.29 15.60
C ALA A 248 -8.33 -4.82 15.67
N ARG A 249 -9.32 -5.41 15.00
CA ARG A 249 -9.55 -6.86 14.96
C ARG A 249 -8.38 -7.61 14.34
N ILE A 250 -7.81 -7.15 13.23
CA ILE A 250 -6.67 -7.80 12.58
C ILE A 250 -5.39 -7.60 13.42
N LEU A 251 -5.12 -6.38 13.88
CA LEU A 251 -3.89 -6.02 14.61
C LEU A 251 -3.85 -6.56 16.04
N SER A 252 -4.99 -6.88 16.66
CA SER A 252 -5.06 -7.57 17.96
C SER A 252 -4.33 -8.93 18.00
N ARG A 253 -3.99 -9.46 16.82
CA ARG A 253 -3.28 -10.74 16.66
C ARG A 253 -1.76 -10.59 16.62
N GLU A 254 -1.28 -9.36 16.47
CA GLU A 254 0.15 -9.04 16.48
C GLU A 254 0.69 -9.04 17.92
N ASP A 255 2.01 -9.03 18.08
CA ASP A 255 2.61 -8.90 19.41
C ASP A 255 2.12 -7.61 20.08
N PRO A 256 1.53 -7.66 21.28
CA PRO A 256 1.05 -6.48 21.99
C PRO A 256 2.10 -5.38 22.25
N HIS A 257 3.39 -5.69 22.10
CA HIS A 257 4.52 -4.77 22.25
C HIS A 257 5.15 -4.36 20.90
N SER A 258 4.75 -4.99 19.79
CA SER A 258 5.13 -4.53 18.45
C SER A 258 4.45 -3.21 18.11
N PRO A 259 5.03 -2.40 17.20
CA PRO A 259 4.37 -1.19 16.71
C PRO A 259 2.94 -1.45 16.19
N GLU A 260 2.73 -2.57 15.51
CA GLU A 260 1.43 -2.95 14.97
C GLU A 260 0.44 -3.41 16.05
N GLY A 261 0.89 -4.15 17.06
CA GLY A 261 0.04 -4.53 18.19
C GLY A 261 -0.32 -3.36 19.11
N ILE A 262 0.60 -2.40 19.31
CA ILE A 262 0.31 -1.12 19.98
C ILE A 262 -0.75 -0.35 19.19
N THR A 263 -0.59 -0.25 17.87
CA THR A 263 -1.59 0.36 16.98
C THR A 263 -2.94 -0.34 17.09
N GLY A 264 -2.96 -1.68 17.17
CA GLY A 264 -4.19 -2.45 17.37
C GLY A 264 -4.91 -2.15 18.68
N LYS A 265 -4.18 -1.94 19.78
CA LYS A 265 -4.75 -1.53 21.08
C LYS A 265 -5.35 -0.12 21.01
N ILE A 266 -4.62 0.82 20.41
CA ILE A 266 -5.10 2.20 20.21
C ILE A 266 -6.36 2.18 19.35
N ALA A 267 -6.33 1.45 18.24
CA ALA A 267 -7.49 1.30 17.35
C ALA A 267 -8.72 0.77 18.11
N ALA A 268 -8.56 -0.26 18.95
CA ALA A 268 -9.66 -0.81 19.74
C ALA A 268 -10.27 0.21 20.71
N GLN A 269 -9.44 1.02 21.38
CA GLN A 269 -9.92 2.09 22.26
C GLN A 269 -10.65 3.19 21.46
N SER A 270 -10.09 3.58 20.32
CA SER A 270 -10.67 4.59 19.45
C SER A 270 -11.99 4.14 18.80
N VAL A 271 -12.21 2.83 18.59
CA VAL A 271 -13.53 2.30 18.16
C VAL A 271 -14.60 2.62 19.20
N GLU A 272 -14.35 2.34 20.47
CA GLU A 272 -15.34 2.57 21.53
C GLU A 272 -15.63 4.06 21.70
N GLN A 273 -14.60 4.90 21.72
CA GLN A 273 -14.75 6.36 21.77
C GLN A 273 -15.57 6.90 20.58
N LEU A 274 -15.33 6.37 19.37
CA LEU A 274 -16.05 6.80 18.18
C LEU A 274 -17.51 6.34 18.19
N LYS A 275 -17.80 5.12 18.67
CA LYS A 275 -19.18 4.64 18.87
C LYS A 275 -19.94 5.53 19.84
N GLU A 276 -19.37 5.78 21.03
CA GLU A 276 -19.98 6.66 22.04
C GLU A 276 -20.23 8.06 21.48
N SER A 277 -19.25 8.62 20.76
CA SER A 277 -19.39 9.92 20.10
C SER A 277 -20.50 9.95 19.06
N VAL A 278 -20.71 8.86 18.32
CA VAL A 278 -21.76 8.75 17.28
C VAL A 278 -23.14 8.55 17.90
N GLU A 279 -23.23 7.83 19.01
CA GLU A 279 -24.47 7.66 19.77
C GLU A 279 -24.90 8.96 20.45
N SER A 280 -23.94 9.79 20.89
CA SER A 280 -24.21 11.06 21.57
C SER A 280 -24.49 12.24 20.63
N LEU A 281 -24.26 12.09 19.32
CA LEU A 281 -24.68 13.07 18.31
C LEU A 281 -26.20 13.15 18.28
#